data_AF-A0A349K1S4-F1
#
_entry.id   AF-A0A349K1S4-F1
#
_cell.length_a   1.000
_cell.length_b   1.000
_cell.length_c   1.000
_cell.angle_alpha   90.00
_cell.angle_beta   90.00
_cell.angle_gamma   90.00
#
_symmetry.space_group_name_H-M   'P 1'
#
loop_
_entity.id
_entity.type
_entity.pdbx_description
1 polymer ?
#
loop_
_entity_poly.entity_id
_entity_poly.type
_entity_poly.pdbx_seq_one_letter_code
_entity_poly.pdbx_strand_id
1 'polypeptide(L)'
;SFDAYRDGDGFGDTASVRFLRSDDQAQLGADVPIDMTVFDLNYVTTEVPVPAAAIGESVLIEFNFVSDGSVDTFSGLCLDNVNVQIP
;
A
#
# COMPACT_ATOMS: atom_id res chain seq x y z
N SER A 1 -7.64 2.68 6.56
CA SER A 1 -7.12 1.33 6.87
C SER A 1 -7.50 0.38 5.75
N PHE A 2 -6.87 -0.78 5.72
CA PHE A 2 -7.23 -1.90 4.84
C PHE A 2 -6.70 -3.18 5.50
N ASP A 3 -7.27 -4.31 5.14
CA ASP A 3 -6.70 -5.61 5.49
C ASP A 3 -5.81 -6.07 4.35
N ALA A 4 -4.63 -6.59 4.70
CA ALA A 4 -3.66 -7.11 3.75
C ALA A 4 -3.36 -8.58 4.04
N TYR A 5 -3.27 -9.39 2.99
CA TYR A 5 -2.58 -10.68 3.03
C TYR A 5 -1.35 -10.55 2.15
N ARG A 6 -0.16 -10.54 2.77
CA ARG A 6 1.11 -10.51 2.05
C ARG A 6 1.59 -11.93 1.84
N ASP A 7 1.57 -12.33 0.58
CA ASP A 7 2.13 -13.60 0.10
C ASP A 7 3.55 -13.33 -0.41
N GLY A 8 4.39 -12.70 0.42
CA GLY A 8 5.79 -12.42 0.09
C GLY A 8 6.69 -13.56 0.57
N ASP A 9 7.68 -13.93 -0.22
CA ASP A 9 8.68 -14.95 0.15
C ASP A 9 9.91 -14.38 0.88
N GLY A 10 9.92 -13.06 1.13
CA GLY A 10 10.98 -12.37 1.86
C GLY A 10 11.94 -11.55 1.00
N PHE A 11 11.87 -11.65 -0.34
CA PHE A 11 12.86 -11.06 -1.24
C PHE A 11 12.24 -10.33 -2.44
N GLY A 12 12.95 -9.32 -2.94
CA GLY A 12 12.74 -8.74 -4.27
C GLY A 12 11.54 -7.80 -4.42
N ASP A 13 10.35 -8.32 -4.18
CA ASP A 13 9.09 -7.60 -4.34
C ASP A 13 8.97 -6.43 -3.36
N THR A 14 8.38 -5.34 -3.84
CA THR A 14 8.11 -4.16 -3.03
C THR A 14 6.67 -3.70 -3.19
N ALA A 15 6.12 -3.12 -2.14
CA ALA A 15 4.81 -2.48 -2.21
C ALA A 15 4.77 -1.19 -1.40
N SER A 16 3.93 -0.25 -1.84
CA SER A 16 3.73 1.02 -1.14
C SER A 16 2.32 1.56 -1.33
N VAL A 17 1.90 2.41 -0.39
CA VAL A 17 0.72 3.26 -0.52
C VAL A 17 1.18 4.69 -0.78
N ARG A 18 0.58 5.35 -1.78
CA ARG A 18 0.82 6.76 -2.10
C ARG A 18 -0.49 7.53 -2.13
N PHE A 19 -0.41 8.80 -1.77
CA PHE A 19 -1.52 9.74 -1.91
C PHE A 19 -1.16 10.70 -3.04
N LEU A 20 -2.03 10.80 -4.03
CA LEU A 20 -1.84 11.68 -5.18
C LEU A 20 -2.99 12.68 -5.24
N ARG A 21 -2.73 13.91 -5.67
CA ARG A 21 -3.81 14.86 -6.00
C ARG A 21 -4.55 14.34 -7.24
N SER A 22 -5.88 14.41 -7.23
CA SER A 22 -6.72 13.84 -8.29
C SER A 22 -6.48 14.45 -9.67
N ASP A 23 -6.13 15.73 -9.72
CA ASP A 23 -6.15 16.52 -10.95
C ASP A 23 -4.89 16.34 -11.81
N ASP A 24 -3.74 16.25 -11.15
CA ASP A 24 -2.42 16.21 -11.80
C ASP A 24 -1.58 14.99 -11.38
N GLN A 25 -2.12 14.13 -10.50
CA GLN A 25 -1.42 13.00 -9.90
C GLN A 25 -0.12 13.40 -9.17
N ALA A 26 0.02 14.67 -8.78
CA ALA A 26 1.14 15.12 -7.98
C ALA A 26 1.10 14.40 -6.63
N GLN A 27 2.24 13.83 -6.24
CA GLN A 27 2.33 13.09 -5.00
C GLN A 27 2.25 14.03 -3.79
N LEU A 28 1.42 13.64 -2.81
CA LEU A 28 1.14 14.37 -1.58
C LEU A 28 1.75 13.61 -0.39
N GLY A 29 2.96 14.02 0.01
CA GLY A 29 3.71 13.34 1.07
C GLY A 29 4.64 12.23 0.55
N ALA A 30 5.14 11.40 1.45
CA ALA A 30 6.06 10.31 1.12
C ALA A 30 5.31 9.00 0.87
N ASP A 31 5.96 8.07 0.17
CA ASP A 31 5.51 6.69 0.07
C ASP A 31 5.44 6.05 1.46
N VAL A 32 4.37 5.29 1.70
CA VAL A 32 4.23 4.47 2.91
C VAL A 32 4.47 3.02 2.52
N PRO A 33 5.59 2.40 2.92
CA PRO A 33 5.92 1.04 2.50
C PRO A 33 4.96 0.02 3.12
N ILE A 34 4.58 -0.98 2.32
CA ILE A 34 4.01 -2.24 2.79
C ILE A 34 5.17 -3.24 2.82
N ASP A 35 5.49 -3.76 4.00
CA ASP A 35 6.62 -4.66 4.17
C ASP A 35 6.34 -6.02 3.54
N MET A 36 6.84 -6.23 2.32
CA MET A 36 6.75 -7.47 1.55
C MET A 36 7.75 -8.55 1.97
N THR A 37 8.59 -8.28 2.99
CA THR A 37 9.47 -9.32 3.55
C THR A 37 8.72 -10.32 4.45
N VAL A 38 7.43 -10.07 4.69
CA VAL A 38 6.58 -10.84 5.59
C VAL A 38 5.65 -11.76 4.80
N PHE A 39 5.57 -13.01 5.25
CA PHE A 39 4.56 -13.97 4.86
C PHE A 39 3.44 -14.01 5.92
N ASP A 40 2.25 -13.53 5.56
CA ASP A 40 1.10 -13.55 6.45
C ASP A 40 0.38 -14.91 6.41
N LEU A 41 -0.12 -15.36 7.57
CA LEU A 41 -0.95 -16.58 7.65
C LEU A 41 -2.45 -16.29 7.57
N ASN A 42 -2.85 -15.01 7.68
CA ASN A 42 -4.21 -14.50 7.62
C ASN A 42 -4.16 -13.02 7.22
N TYR A 43 -5.31 -12.43 6.86
CA TYR A 43 -5.41 -10.98 6.68
C TYR A 43 -5.04 -10.22 7.96
N VAL A 44 -4.21 -9.18 7.79
CA VAL A 44 -3.75 -8.28 8.85
C VAL A 44 -4.18 -6.85 8.55
N THR A 45 -4.83 -6.20 9.51
CA THR A 45 -5.22 -4.79 9.37
C THR A 45 -4.01 -3.88 9.37
N THR A 46 -3.89 -3.07 8.32
CA THR A 46 -2.88 -2.03 8.16
C THR A 46 -3.52 -0.65 8.23
N GLU A 47 -2.92 0.21 9.04
CA GLU A 47 -3.33 1.61 9.18
C GLU A 47 -2.29 2.53 8.54
N VAL A 48 -2.76 3.38 7.63
CA VAL A 48 -1.94 4.40 6.98
C VAL A 48 -2.54 5.76 7.31
N PRO A 49 -1.82 6.62 8.07
CA PRO A 49 -2.26 7.99 8.32
C PRO A 49 -2.36 8.78 7.01
N VAL A 50 -3.41 9.57 6.86
CA VAL A 50 -3.53 10.52 5.75
C VAL A 50 -2.48 11.62 5.93
N PRO A 51 -1.61 11.90 4.94
CA PRO A 51 -0.57 12.90 5.07
C PRO A 51 -1.18 14.31 5.16
N ALA A 52 -0.54 15.21 5.91
CA ALA A 52 -1.03 16.58 6.08
C ALA A 52 -1.16 17.34 4.74
N ALA A 53 -0.31 17.02 3.76
CA ALA A 53 -0.36 17.61 2.41
C ALA A 53 -1.61 17.21 1.60
N ALA A 54 -2.34 16.18 2.03
CA ALA A 54 -3.59 15.74 1.41
C ALA A 54 -4.85 16.42 2.00
N ILE A 55 -4.71 17.19 3.08
CA ILE A 55 -5.85 17.83 3.74
C ILE A 55 -6.38 18.96 2.85
N GLY A 56 -7.67 18.89 2.51
CA GLY A 56 -8.35 19.87 1.64
C GLY A 56 -8.18 19.60 0.15
N GLU A 57 -7.45 18.54 -0.22
CA GLU A 57 -7.28 18.09 -1.60
C GLU A 57 -8.31 16.99 -1.94
N SER A 58 -8.69 16.89 -3.21
CA SER A 58 -9.28 15.65 -3.73
C SER A 58 -8.14 14.68 -4.05
N VAL A 59 -8.20 13.47 -3.51
CA VAL A 59 -7.06 12.53 -3.55
C VAL A 59 -7.39 11.20 -4.20
N LEU A 60 -6.38 10.64 -4.85
CA LEU A 60 -6.31 9.24 -5.24
C LEU A 60 -5.40 8.52 -4.22
N ILE A 61 -5.85 7.37 -3.74
CA ILE A 61 -5.02 6.46 -2.94
C ILE A 61 -4.54 5.36 -3.89
N GLU A 62 -3.23 5.29 -4.09
CA GLU A 62 -2.61 4.34 -4.99
C GLU A 62 -1.86 3.29 -4.19
N PHE A 63 -2.13 2.02 -4.52
CA PHE A 63 -1.38 0.88 -4.03
C PHE A 63 -0.47 0.41 -5.16
N ASN A 64 0.84 0.49 -4.95
CA ASN A 64 1.82 -0.01 -5.89
C ASN A 64 2.34 -1.36 -5.39
N PHE A 65 2.33 -2.35 -6.27
CA PHE A 65 3.07 -3.58 -6.11
C PHE A 65 4.02 -3.70 -7.30
N VAL A 66 5.30 -3.88 -7.02
CA VAL A 66 6.34 -4.00 -8.04
C VAL A 66 7.08 -5.30 -7.78
N SER A 67 6.96 -6.22 -8.72
CA SER A 67 7.79 -7.41 -8.72
C SER A 67 9.15 -7.11 -9.34
N ASP A 68 10.21 -7.70 -8.76
CA ASP A 68 11.56 -7.56 -9.30
C ASP A 68 11.86 -8.55 -10.45
N GLY A 69 10.91 -9.46 -10.76
CA GLY A 69 11.02 -10.45 -11.82
C GLY A 69 11.89 -11.66 -11.47
N SER A 70 12.21 -11.83 -10.19
CA SER A 70 12.78 -13.03 -9.59
C SER A 70 11.86 -14.25 -9.76
N VAL A 71 12.41 -15.44 -9.57
CA VAL A 71 11.61 -16.68 -9.51
C VAL A 71 11.22 -16.90 -8.05
N ASP A 72 10.06 -16.38 -7.70
CA ASP A 72 9.57 -16.39 -6.32
C ASP A 72 8.53 -17.49 -6.10
N THR A 73 8.57 -18.11 -4.93
CA THR A 73 7.57 -19.14 -4.57
C THR A 73 6.26 -18.49 -4.10
N PHE A 74 6.36 -17.30 -3.53
CA PHE A 74 5.24 -16.46 -3.09
C PHE A 74 5.53 -15.02 -3.53
N SER A 75 4.63 -14.45 -4.33
CA SER A 75 4.77 -13.10 -4.90
C SER A 75 3.38 -12.50 -5.10
N GLY A 76 2.76 -12.09 -4.00
CA GLY A 76 1.39 -11.59 -4.03
C GLY A 76 1.06 -10.61 -2.91
N LEU A 77 0.18 -9.67 -3.25
CA LEU A 77 -0.44 -8.77 -2.30
C LEU A 77 -1.95 -8.77 -2.54
N CYS A 78 -2.71 -9.24 -1.55
CA CYS A 78 -4.16 -9.17 -1.55
C CYS A 78 -4.62 -8.08 -0.57
N LEU A 79 -5.59 -7.28 -1.00
CA LEU A 79 -6.16 -6.18 -0.22
C LEU A 79 -7.66 -6.40 -0.05
N ASP A 80 -8.18 -6.17 1.15
CA ASP A 80 -9.61 -6.21 1.45
C ASP A 80 -10.01 -5.11 2.44
N ASN A 81 -11.31 -4.87 2.60
CA ASN A 81 -11.89 -3.97 3.60
C ASN A 81 -11.26 -2.55 3.61
N VAL A 82 -10.97 -2.01 2.43
CA VAL A 82 -10.43 -0.65 2.31
C VAL A 82 -11.43 0.35 2.87
N ASN A 83 -11.02 1.05 3.92
CA ASN A 83 -11.83 2.04 4.62
C ASN A 83 -11.09 3.36 4.75
N VAL A 84 -11.71 4.44 4.27
CA VAL A 84 -11.22 5.81 4.43
C VAL A 84 -12.17 6.53 5.38
N GLN A 85 -11.62 6.98 6.50
CA GLN A 85 -12.39 7.66 7.53
C GLN A 85 -11.66 8.93 7.98
N ILE A 86 -12.43 9.97 8.20
CA ILE A 86 -12.04 11.14 8.97
C ILE A 86 -12.31 10.84 10.45
N PRO A 87 -11.48 11.36 11.38
CA PRO A 87 -11.72 11.23 12.81
C PRO A 87 -13.11 11.69 13.25
#